data_AF-A0AAD8AAK8-F1
#
_entry.id   AF-A0AAD8AAK8-F1
#
_cell.length_a   1.000
_cell.length_b   1.000
_cell.length_c   1.000
_cell.angle_alpha   90.00
_cell.angle_beta   90.00
_cell.angle_gamma   90.00
#
_symmetry.space_group_name_H-M   'P 1'
#
loop_
_entity.id
_entity.type
_entity.pdbx_description
1 polymer ?
#
loop_
_entity_poly.entity_id
_entity_poly.type
_entity_poly.pdbx_seq_one_letter_code
_entity_poly.pdbx_strand_id
1 'polypeptide(L)'
;YVLSLFGLLCVLSTVYDIKVTNSGKKKDILRAFSWYTNGKKLLKIRSSSDEKMKCLPGLKFLSIMWIIIGHSYFMQGTIPATNMNTYRKALSGWDHFPVGISIFSVESFFLMSGLLVGNTFFKTTEEGKKVNIFLFYILRYVRLTPVLALATLIHSGLILHMDSGPLWDKQIEQTIRVCKKNWWTTLLYCVKEAWYLAVDTQLYILSSLFLIPLLKRPRFGPKILYAAMIISITTSFLQLYINNVTFGFQAER
;
A
#
# COMPACT_ATOMS: atom_id res chain seq x y z
N TYR A 1 -12.41 -19.08 15.11
CA TYR A 1 -11.73 -18.87 16.40
C TYR A 1 -10.91 -17.58 16.47
N VAL A 2 -9.97 -17.30 15.56
CA VAL A 2 -9.14 -16.08 15.62
C VAL A 2 -9.95 -14.80 15.37
N LEU A 3 -10.80 -14.78 14.33
CA LEU A 3 -11.67 -13.62 14.02
C LEU A 3 -12.69 -13.36 15.13
N SER A 4 -13.24 -14.41 15.73
CA SER A 4 -14.18 -14.29 16.85
C SER A 4 -13.50 -13.75 18.11
N LEU A 5 -12.25 -14.15 18.39
CA LEU A 5 -11.45 -13.61 19.49
C LEU A 5 -11.14 -12.12 19.28
N PHE A 6 -10.75 -11.75 18.06
CA PHE A 6 -10.51 -10.36 17.69
C PHE A 6 -11.79 -9.51 17.78
N GLY A 7 -12.93 -10.05 17.33
CA GLY A 7 -14.24 -9.43 17.47
C GLY A 7 -14.61 -9.21 18.94
N LEU A 8 -14.42 -10.22 19.80
CA LEU A 8 -14.64 -10.11 21.23
C LEU A 8 -13.74 -9.05 21.88
N LEU A 9 -12.47 -8.97 21.49
CA LEU A 9 -11.55 -7.94 21.93
C LEU A 9 -12.01 -6.53 21.53
N CYS A 10 -12.49 -6.35 20.30
CA CYS A 10 -13.06 -5.08 19.83
C CYS A 10 -14.31 -4.69 20.63
N VAL A 11 -15.20 -5.66 20.90
CA VAL A 11 -16.43 -5.44 21.68
C VAL A 11 -16.08 -5.06 23.13
N LEU A 12 -15.18 -5.80 23.79
CA LEU A 12 -14.74 -5.49 25.15
C LEU A 12 -14.08 -4.10 25.24
N SER A 13 -13.22 -3.77 24.27
CA SER A 13 -12.60 -2.44 24.17
C SER A 13 -13.63 -1.33 23.97
N THR A 14 -14.66 -1.58 23.16
CA THR A 14 -15.76 -0.62 22.91
C THR A 14 -16.64 -0.44 24.15
N VAL A 15 -16.99 -1.54 24.83
CA VAL A 15 -17.76 -1.49 26.09
C VAL A 15 -16.99 -0.74 27.18
N TYR A 16 -15.69 -0.99 27.31
CA TYR A 16 -14.81 -0.25 28.23
C TYR A 16 -14.79 1.25 27.91
N ASP A 17 -14.65 1.61 26.65
CA ASP A 17 -14.58 2.99 26.19
C ASP A 17 -15.88 3.78 26.45
N ILE A 18 -17.04 3.13 26.30
CA ILE A 18 -18.36 3.71 26.56
C ILE A 18 -18.63 3.81 28.07
N LYS A 19 -18.35 2.75 28.86
CA LYS A 19 -18.67 2.71 30.30
C LYS A 19 -17.75 3.59 31.14
N VAL A 20 -16.47 3.68 30.80
CA VAL A 20 -15.52 4.54 31.52
C VAL A 20 -15.70 5.97 31.02
N THR A 21 -16.53 6.76 31.70
CA THR A 21 -16.85 8.14 31.30
C THR A 21 -15.80 9.16 31.79
N ASN A 22 -15.03 8.81 32.83
CA ASN A 22 -14.13 9.75 33.51
C ASN A 22 -12.79 9.90 32.76
N SER A 23 -12.59 11.03 32.08
CA SER A 23 -11.49 11.27 31.13
C SER A 23 -10.08 11.09 31.75
N GLY A 24 -9.92 11.34 33.05
CA GLY A 24 -8.64 11.25 33.75
C GLY A 24 -8.11 9.85 34.09
N LYS A 25 -8.93 8.78 33.93
CA LYS A 25 -8.53 7.38 34.22
C LYS A 25 -8.50 6.47 32.98
N LYS A 26 -8.72 7.03 31.78
CA LYS A 26 -8.77 6.25 30.54
C LYS A 26 -7.35 5.87 30.10
N LYS A 27 -7.00 4.58 30.20
CA LYS A 27 -5.79 4.04 29.57
C LYS A 27 -5.97 3.94 28.04
N ASP A 28 -5.11 4.59 27.27
CA ASP A 28 -5.21 4.62 25.80
C ASP A 28 -5.09 3.24 25.15
N ILE A 29 -4.29 2.34 25.75
CA ILE A 29 -4.11 0.96 25.27
C ILE A 29 -5.44 0.20 25.26
N LEU A 30 -6.29 0.39 26.27
CA LEU A 30 -7.58 -0.29 26.39
C LEU A 30 -8.64 0.25 25.42
N ARG A 31 -8.39 1.41 24.80
CA ARG A 31 -9.24 2.03 23.77
C ARG A 31 -8.70 1.80 22.35
N ALA A 32 -7.52 1.20 22.22
CA ALA A 32 -6.84 1.04 20.93
C ALA A 32 -7.72 0.32 19.89
N PHE A 33 -8.58 -0.60 20.32
CA PHE A 33 -9.47 -1.40 19.47
C PHE A 33 -10.95 -0.99 19.57
N SER A 34 -11.28 0.14 20.21
CA SER A 34 -12.66 0.60 20.35
C SER A 34 -13.22 1.10 19.02
N TRP A 35 -14.33 0.51 18.56
CA TRP A 35 -15.02 0.98 17.36
C TRP A 35 -15.62 2.37 17.52
N TYR A 36 -16.09 2.71 18.73
CA TYR A 36 -16.72 4.02 18.97
C TYR A 36 -15.73 5.17 18.82
N THR A 37 -14.62 5.15 19.55
CA THR A 37 -13.61 6.22 19.47
C THR A 37 -12.90 6.23 18.11
N ASN A 38 -12.52 5.06 17.58
CA ASN A 38 -11.84 5.00 16.29
C ASN A 38 -12.77 5.39 15.15
N GLY A 39 -14.03 4.95 15.16
CA GLY A 39 -15.05 5.35 14.18
C GLY A 39 -15.31 6.85 14.21
N LYS A 40 -15.47 7.45 15.40
CA LYS A 40 -15.61 8.92 15.52
C LYS A 40 -14.38 9.66 15.02
N LYS A 41 -13.17 9.14 15.25
CA LYS A 41 -11.92 9.72 14.70
C LYS A 41 -11.84 9.59 13.18
N LEU A 42 -12.26 8.46 12.62
CA LEU A 42 -12.25 8.18 11.18
C LEU A 42 -13.26 9.05 10.42
N LEU A 43 -14.46 9.21 10.97
CA LEU A 43 -15.54 10.02 10.38
C LEU A 43 -15.39 11.52 10.69
N LYS A 44 -14.48 11.90 11.59
CA LYS A 44 -14.22 13.31 11.88
C LYS A 44 -13.50 13.93 10.69
N ILE A 45 -14.23 14.73 9.92
CA ILE A 45 -13.67 15.61 8.91
C ILE A 45 -12.78 16.62 9.62
N ARG A 46 -11.45 16.44 9.54
CA ARG A 46 -10.48 17.44 9.99
C ARG A 46 -10.43 18.53 8.93
N SER A 47 -10.84 19.75 9.29
CA SER A 47 -10.33 20.94 8.59
C SER A 47 -8.84 21.05 8.95
N SER A 48 -7.96 20.50 8.12
CA SER A 48 -6.52 20.67 8.34
C SER A 48 -6.20 22.16 8.28
N SER A 49 -5.50 22.65 9.31
CA SER A 49 -4.92 23.99 9.36
C SER A 49 -3.81 24.21 8.32
N ASP A 50 -3.27 23.14 7.74
CA ASP A 50 -2.45 23.19 6.53
C ASP A 50 -3.37 23.07 5.29
N GLU A 51 -3.67 24.19 4.64
CA GLU A 51 -4.52 24.27 3.44
C GLU A 51 -3.92 23.54 2.23
N LYS A 52 -2.61 23.32 2.21
CA LYS A 52 -1.86 22.96 0.99
C LYS A 52 -2.06 21.53 0.47
N MET A 53 -2.68 20.62 1.23
CA MET A 53 -2.69 19.17 0.89
C MET A 53 -4.06 18.48 1.06
N LYS A 54 -5.17 19.22 0.99
CA LYS A 54 -6.53 18.68 1.20
C LYS A 54 -6.98 17.66 0.14
N CYS A 55 -6.40 17.68 -1.06
CA CYS A 55 -6.78 16.77 -2.17
C CYS A 55 -6.19 15.35 -2.04
N LEU A 56 -5.13 15.16 -1.26
CA LEU A 56 -4.41 13.89 -1.18
C LEU A 56 -5.24 12.72 -0.65
N PRO A 57 -6.10 12.89 0.38
CA PRO A 57 -7.03 11.84 0.77
C PRO A 57 -7.99 11.43 -0.35
N GLY A 58 -8.46 12.38 -1.16
CA GLY A 58 -9.31 12.10 -2.32
C GLY A 58 -8.56 11.33 -3.41
N LEU A 59 -7.32 11.72 -3.72
CA LEU A 59 -6.47 10.99 -4.65
C LEU A 59 -6.21 9.55 -4.18
N LYS A 60 -5.93 9.36 -2.88
CA LYS A 60 -5.80 8.02 -2.29
C LYS A 60 -7.07 7.21 -2.46
N PHE A 61 -8.24 7.79 -2.20
CA PHE A 61 -9.49 7.08 -2.36
C PHE A 61 -9.68 6.59 -3.81
N LEU A 62 -9.48 7.47 -4.79
CA LEU A 62 -9.58 7.11 -6.21
C LEU A 62 -8.56 6.03 -6.61
N SER A 63 -7.30 6.15 -6.16
CA SER A 63 -6.28 5.14 -6.43
C SER A 63 -6.60 3.79 -5.78
N ILE A 64 -7.14 3.75 -4.54
CA ILE A 64 -7.57 2.50 -3.90
C ILE A 64 -8.72 1.87 -4.68
N MET A 65 -9.72 2.67 -5.11
CA MET A 65 -10.84 2.15 -5.90
C MET A 65 -10.35 1.53 -7.21
N TRP A 66 -9.40 2.19 -7.87
CA TRP A 66 -8.80 1.69 -9.11
C TRP A 66 -8.03 0.36 -8.90
N ILE A 67 -7.26 0.25 -7.82
CA ILE A 67 -6.58 -1.01 -7.41
C ILE A 67 -7.61 -2.12 -7.19
N ILE A 68 -8.69 -1.86 -6.45
CA ILE A 68 -9.73 -2.86 -6.14
C ILE A 68 -10.36 -3.39 -7.42
N ILE A 69 -10.69 -2.51 -8.36
CA ILE A 69 -11.24 -2.90 -9.67
C ILE A 69 -10.21 -3.79 -10.41
N GLY A 70 -8.96 -3.35 -10.51
CA GLY A 70 -7.89 -4.11 -11.17
C GLY A 70 -7.71 -5.52 -10.61
N HIS A 71 -7.57 -5.65 -9.29
CA HIS A 71 -7.41 -6.95 -8.64
C HIS A 71 -8.65 -7.83 -8.76
N SER A 72 -9.86 -7.27 -8.73
CA SER A 72 -11.10 -8.04 -8.88
C SER A 72 -11.16 -8.73 -10.23
N TYR A 73 -10.88 -8.00 -11.31
CA TYR A 73 -10.80 -8.58 -12.66
C TYR A 73 -9.61 -9.53 -12.79
N PHE A 74 -8.42 -9.17 -12.30
CA PHE A 74 -7.25 -10.08 -12.33
C PHE A 74 -7.56 -11.43 -11.68
N MET A 75 -8.20 -11.44 -10.51
CA MET A 75 -8.57 -12.67 -9.80
C MET A 75 -9.61 -13.49 -10.58
N GLN A 76 -10.60 -12.85 -11.23
CA GLN A 76 -11.55 -13.56 -12.09
C GLN A 76 -10.85 -14.29 -13.25
N GLY A 77 -9.79 -13.69 -13.82
CA GLY A 77 -8.98 -14.33 -14.86
C GLY A 77 -8.18 -15.56 -14.38
N THR A 78 -8.01 -15.75 -13.07
CA THR A 78 -7.32 -16.91 -12.49
C THR A 78 -8.24 -18.10 -12.21
N ILE A 79 -9.56 -17.90 -12.31
CA ILE A 79 -10.57 -18.92 -12.04
C ILE A 79 -11.10 -19.45 -13.39
N PRO A 80 -11.35 -20.76 -13.54
CA PRO A 80 -11.96 -21.30 -14.74
C PRO A 80 -13.33 -20.66 -15.00
N ALA A 81 -13.43 -19.82 -16.02
CA ALA A 81 -14.69 -19.26 -16.48
C ALA A 81 -15.31 -20.18 -17.54
N THR A 82 -16.65 -20.34 -17.51
CA THR A 82 -17.40 -21.11 -18.50
C THR A 82 -17.21 -20.60 -19.93
N ASN A 83 -16.81 -19.33 -20.11
CA ASN A 83 -16.49 -18.76 -21.40
C ASN A 83 -15.33 -17.74 -21.32
N MET A 84 -14.10 -18.26 -21.32
CA MET A 84 -12.88 -17.45 -21.28
C MET A 84 -12.73 -16.52 -22.51
N ASN A 85 -13.32 -16.90 -23.65
CA ASN A 85 -13.29 -16.07 -24.86
C ASN A 85 -14.14 -14.81 -24.71
N THR A 86 -15.31 -14.90 -24.09
CA THR A 86 -16.14 -13.73 -23.78
C THR A 86 -15.45 -12.81 -22.77
N TYR A 87 -14.81 -13.38 -21.75
CA TYR A 87 -14.01 -12.62 -20.78
C TYR A 87 -12.86 -11.86 -21.45
N ARG A 88 -12.11 -12.54 -22.34
CA ARG A 88 -11.02 -11.91 -23.11
C ARG A 88 -11.52 -10.80 -24.03
N LYS A 89 -12.66 -11.01 -24.72
CA LYS A 89 -13.28 -9.98 -25.58
C LYS A 89 -13.76 -8.78 -24.79
N ALA A 90 -14.33 -8.98 -23.60
CA ALA A 90 -14.74 -7.88 -22.72
C ALA A 90 -13.53 -7.05 -22.27
N LEU A 91 -12.44 -7.69 -21.86
CA LEU A 91 -11.20 -7.00 -21.49
C LEU A 91 -10.52 -6.26 -22.65
N SER A 92 -10.75 -6.68 -23.90
CA SER A 92 -10.26 -5.95 -25.07
C SER A 92 -11.09 -4.72 -25.42
N GLY A 93 -12.21 -4.46 -24.74
CA GLY A 93 -13.05 -3.28 -24.97
C GLY A 93 -12.45 -2.00 -24.38
N TRP A 94 -12.87 -0.86 -24.91
CA TRP A 94 -12.35 0.46 -24.51
C TRP A 94 -12.87 0.86 -23.12
N ASP A 95 -14.05 0.36 -22.79
CA ASP A 95 -14.69 0.40 -21.48
C ASP A 95 -13.86 -0.29 -20.38
N HIS A 96 -13.07 -1.31 -20.73
CA HIS A 96 -12.21 -2.04 -19.79
C HIS A 96 -10.74 -1.58 -19.81
N PHE A 97 -10.42 -0.52 -20.55
CA PHE A 97 -9.06 0.04 -20.59
C PHE A 97 -8.49 0.35 -19.19
N PRO A 98 -9.23 1.00 -18.26
CA PRO A 98 -8.72 1.26 -16.91
C PRO A 98 -8.33 -0.01 -16.14
N VAL A 99 -8.97 -1.14 -16.43
CA VAL A 99 -8.63 -2.44 -15.83
C VAL A 99 -7.29 -2.93 -16.36
N GLY A 100 -7.05 -2.83 -17.67
CA GLY A 100 -5.80 -3.24 -18.31
C GLY A 100 -4.57 -2.45 -17.86
N ILE A 101 -4.75 -1.18 -17.50
CA ILE A 101 -3.69 -0.31 -16.95
C ILE A 101 -3.72 -0.18 -15.42
N SER A 102 -4.49 -1.03 -14.73
CA SER A 102 -4.66 -0.95 -13.27
C SER A 102 -3.36 -1.09 -12.48
N ILE A 103 -2.32 -1.73 -13.03
CA ILE A 103 -0.99 -1.81 -12.39
C ILE A 103 -0.35 -0.43 -12.18
N PHE A 104 -0.63 0.54 -13.05
CA PHE A 104 -0.12 1.91 -12.95
C PHE A 104 -0.80 2.73 -11.84
N SER A 105 -1.93 2.27 -11.31
CA SER A 105 -2.59 2.93 -10.16
C SER A 105 -1.67 3.04 -8.94
N VAL A 106 -0.72 2.11 -8.79
CA VAL A 106 0.26 2.09 -7.70
C VAL A 106 1.25 3.26 -7.80
N GLU A 107 1.53 3.78 -8.99
CA GLU A 107 2.42 4.93 -9.20
C GLU A 107 1.90 6.19 -8.50
N SER A 108 0.56 6.33 -8.41
CA SER A 108 -0.07 7.42 -7.66
C SER A 108 0.32 7.37 -6.17
N PHE A 109 0.44 6.17 -5.58
CA PHE A 109 0.88 6.02 -4.20
C PHE A 109 2.35 6.38 -4.01
N PHE A 110 3.21 5.99 -4.95
CA PHE A 110 4.62 6.38 -4.91
C PHE A 110 4.79 7.89 -5.03
N LEU A 111 4.05 8.54 -5.93
CA LEU A 111 4.05 9.99 -6.08
C LEU A 111 3.63 10.69 -4.78
N MET A 112 2.51 10.25 -4.19
CA MET A 112 2.04 10.80 -2.91
C MET A 112 3.05 10.58 -1.78
N SER A 113 3.63 9.38 -1.68
CA SER A 113 4.65 9.04 -0.69
C SER A 113 5.87 9.97 -0.83
N GLY A 114 6.40 10.13 -2.04
CA GLY A 114 7.52 11.02 -2.34
C GLY A 114 7.22 12.49 -2.01
N LEU A 115 6.02 12.98 -2.36
CA LEU A 115 5.59 14.35 -2.05
C LEU A 115 5.54 14.61 -0.54
N LEU A 116 4.96 13.69 0.23
CA LEU A 116 4.88 13.82 1.70
C LEU A 116 6.27 13.79 2.33
N VAL A 117 7.14 12.92 1.85
CA VAL A 117 8.51 12.79 2.34
C VAL A 117 9.30 14.06 2.05
N GLY A 118 9.26 14.56 0.82
CA GLY A 118 9.90 15.82 0.43
C GLY A 118 9.39 16.99 1.27
N ASN A 119 8.08 17.16 1.39
CA ASN A 119 7.49 18.26 2.17
C ASN A 119 7.88 18.20 3.66
N THR A 120 7.84 17.01 4.27
CA THR A 120 8.26 16.82 5.67
C THR A 120 9.74 17.14 5.86
N PHE A 121 10.58 16.75 4.90
CA PHE A 121 12.01 16.97 4.94
C PHE A 121 12.37 18.46 4.81
N PHE A 122 11.75 19.17 3.87
CA PHE A 122 11.92 20.63 3.73
C PHE A 122 11.42 21.38 4.96
N LYS A 123 10.22 21.07 5.45
CA LYS A 123 9.65 21.68 6.66
C LYS A 123 10.54 21.49 7.90
N THR A 124 11.06 20.28 8.10
CA THR A 124 11.97 19.99 9.23
C THR A 124 13.26 20.82 9.14
N THR A 125 13.76 21.04 7.91
CA THR A 125 14.95 21.84 7.66
C THR A 125 14.70 23.33 7.87
N GLU A 126 13.56 23.85 7.42
CA GLU A 126 13.12 25.24 7.67
C GLU A 126 12.96 25.53 9.17
N GLU A 127 12.48 24.55 9.94
CA GLU A 127 12.40 24.62 11.40
C GLU A 127 13.78 24.54 12.11
N GLY A 128 14.89 24.49 11.36
CA GLY A 128 16.25 24.44 11.91
C GLY A 128 16.62 23.10 12.57
N LYS A 129 15.78 22.07 12.44
CA LYS A 129 16.02 20.76 13.04
C LYS A 129 16.87 19.91 12.11
N LYS A 130 17.89 19.26 12.67
CA LYS A 130 18.68 18.27 11.93
C LYS A 130 17.83 17.02 11.70
N VAL A 131 17.65 16.63 10.44
CA VAL A 131 16.95 15.38 10.10
C VAL A 131 17.85 14.20 10.45
N ASN A 132 17.49 13.45 11.49
CA ASN A 132 18.15 12.19 11.79
C ASN A 132 17.61 11.09 10.85
N ILE A 133 18.39 10.79 9.83
CA ILE A 133 18.04 9.79 8.79
C ILE A 133 17.82 8.41 9.41
N PHE A 134 18.60 8.03 10.43
CA PHE A 134 18.44 6.75 11.10
C PHE A 134 17.09 6.67 11.83
N LEU A 135 16.73 7.71 12.56
CA LEU A 135 15.43 7.80 13.24
C LEU A 135 14.27 7.80 12.23
N PHE A 136 14.45 8.47 11.09
CA PHE A 136 13.48 8.52 10.00
C PHE A 136 13.17 7.13 9.40
N TYR A 137 14.16 6.24 9.32
CA TYR A 137 13.96 4.85 8.90
C TYR A 137 13.32 3.99 9.99
N ILE A 138 13.79 4.09 11.24
CA ILE A 138 13.26 3.29 12.35
C ILE A 138 11.79 3.60 12.61
N LEU A 139 11.41 4.88 12.65
CA LEU A 139 10.01 5.27 12.88
C LEU A 139 9.07 4.72 11.79
N ARG A 140 9.53 4.68 10.54
CA ARG A 140 8.77 4.11 9.44
C ARG A 140 8.67 2.58 9.56
N TYR A 141 9.77 1.91 9.86
CA TYR A 141 9.79 0.46 10.05
C TYR A 141 8.84 0.03 11.17
N VAL A 142 8.95 0.66 12.35
CA VAL A 142 8.07 0.38 13.51
C VAL A 142 6.60 0.64 13.19
N ARG A 143 6.27 1.59 12.31
CA ARG A 143 4.90 1.88 11.90
C ARG A 143 4.32 0.84 10.93
N LEU A 144 5.11 0.33 9.99
CA LEU A 144 4.63 -0.59 8.94
C LEU A 144 4.65 -2.06 9.37
N THR A 145 5.67 -2.45 10.13
CA THR A 145 5.89 -3.84 10.57
C THR A 145 4.68 -4.47 11.28
N PRO A 146 3.95 -3.81 12.19
CA PRO A 146 2.83 -4.43 12.89
C PRO A 146 1.69 -4.85 11.95
N VAL A 147 1.39 -4.02 10.95
CA VAL A 147 0.32 -4.30 9.98
C VAL A 147 0.74 -5.44 9.05
N LEU A 148 1.98 -5.43 8.58
CA LEU A 148 2.53 -6.49 7.73
C LEU A 148 2.66 -7.82 8.45
N ALA A 149 3.06 -7.80 9.72
CA ALA A 149 3.12 -8.99 10.56
C ALA A 149 1.73 -9.61 10.73
N LEU A 150 0.70 -8.79 10.98
CA LEU A 150 -0.68 -9.27 11.06
C LEU A 150 -1.15 -9.86 9.73
N ALA A 151 -0.90 -9.18 8.60
CA ALA A 151 -1.27 -9.69 7.28
C ALA A 151 -0.59 -11.05 6.99
N THR A 152 0.68 -11.19 7.35
CA THR A 152 1.40 -12.47 7.22
C THR A 152 0.78 -13.58 8.07
N LEU A 153 0.44 -13.29 9.32
CA LEU A 153 -0.21 -14.28 10.20
C LEU A 153 -1.55 -14.74 9.60
N ILE A 154 -2.28 -13.83 8.98
CA ILE A 154 -3.53 -14.16 8.28
C ILE A 154 -3.25 -15.08 7.09
N HIS A 155 -2.30 -14.74 6.22
CA HIS A 155 -1.98 -15.51 5.01
C HIS A 155 -1.27 -16.85 5.27
N SER A 156 -0.54 -16.99 6.37
CA SER A 156 0.20 -18.22 6.69
C SER A 156 -0.61 -19.25 7.47
N GLY A 157 -1.66 -18.83 8.19
CA GLY A 157 -2.45 -19.71 9.05
C GLY A 157 -3.96 -19.52 8.96
N LEU A 158 -4.46 -18.28 9.11
CA LEU A 158 -5.91 -18.05 9.21
C LEU A 158 -6.64 -18.37 7.90
N ILE A 159 -6.01 -18.08 6.76
CA ILE A 159 -6.62 -18.26 5.43
C ILE A 159 -7.01 -19.73 5.17
N LEU A 160 -6.33 -20.71 5.77
CA LEU A 160 -6.71 -22.13 5.66
C LEU A 160 -8.13 -22.43 6.16
N HIS A 161 -8.65 -21.60 7.07
CA HIS A 161 -9.91 -21.84 7.78
C HIS A 161 -11.01 -20.85 7.37
N MET A 162 -10.75 -19.97 6.40
CA MET A 162 -11.71 -18.94 6.00
C MET A 162 -12.72 -19.43 4.97
N ASP A 163 -12.35 -20.40 4.16
CA ASP A 163 -13.20 -20.95 3.10
C ASP A 163 -12.80 -22.42 2.83
N SER A 164 -13.62 -23.14 2.07
CA SER A 164 -13.38 -24.51 1.64
C SER A 164 -13.89 -24.70 0.21
N GLY A 165 -13.04 -25.18 -0.69
CA GLY A 165 -13.45 -25.43 -2.06
C GLY A 165 -12.37 -26.11 -2.90
N PRO A 166 -12.75 -26.73 -4.03
CA PRO A 166 -11.83 -27.52 -4.87
C PRO A 166 -10.68 -26.70 -5.48
N LEU A 167 -10.88 -25.38 -5.63
CA LEU A 167 -9.84 -24.44 -6.08
C LEU A 167 -9.13 -23.75 -4.90
N TRP A 168 -9.74 -23.72 -3.72
CA TRP A 168 -9.21 -23.07 -2.53
C TRP A 168 -7.89 -23.71 -2.11
N ASP A 169 -7.86 -25.04 -2.00
CA ASP A 169 -6.67 -25.77 -1.58
C ASP A 169 -5.49 -25.52 -2.51
N LYS A 170 -5.71 -25.54 -3.83
CA LYS A 170 -4.65 -25.26 -4.82
C LYS A 170 -4.10 -23.84 -4.71
N GLN A 171 -4.99 -22.84 -4.62
CA GLN A 171 -4.60 -21.42 -4.60
C GLN A 171 -3.90 -21.04 -3.27
N ILE A 172 -4.40 -21.58 -2.16
CA ILE A 172 -3.89 -21.31 -0.82
C ILE A 172 -2.60 -22.08 -0.55
N GLU A 173 -2.47 -23.32 -1.00
CA GLU A 173 -1.26 -24.12 -0.80
C GLU A 173 -0.03 -23.46 -1.44
N GLN A 174 -0.18 -22.84 -2.62
CA GLN A 174 0.90 -22.05 -3.22
C GLN A 174 1.29 -20.85 -2.34
N THR A 175 0.30 -20.12 -1.83
CA THR A 175 0.53 -18.94 -0.98
C THR A 175 1.24 -19.32 0.32
N ILE A 176 0.80 -20.41 0.96
CA ILE A 176 1.38 -20.90 2.21
C ILE A 176 2.79 -21.44 1.99
N ARG A 177 3.05 -22.17 0.90
CA ARG A 177 4.40 -22.66 0.57
C ARG A 177 5.39 -21.51 0.43
N VAL A 178 5.01 -20.45 -0.29
CA VAL A 178 5.85 -19.24 -0.44
C VAL A 178 6.07 -18.58 0.91
N CYS A 179 5.02 -18.40 1.72
CA CYS A 179 5.12 -17.79 3.04
C CYS A 179 5.96 -18.61 4.02
N LYS A 180 5.85 -19.95 4.04
CA LYS A 180 6.67 -20.82 4.88
C LYS A 180 8.14 -20.82 4.48
N LYS A 181 8.44 -20.74 3.18
CA LYS A 181 9.83 -20.68 2.69
C LYS A 181 10.47 -19.31 2.98
N ASN A 182 9.70 -18.24 2.84
CA ASN A 182 10.13 -16.85 2.94
C ASN A 182 9.65 -16.17 4.23
N TRP A 183 9.45 -16.96 5.30
CA TRP A 183 8.88 -16.47 6.56
C TRP A 183 9.76 -15.41 7.25
N TRP A 184 11.06 -15.38 6.93
CA TRP A 184 12.04 -14.45 7.49
C TRP A 184 12.22 -13.18 6.63
N THR A 185 11.97 -13.26 5.31
CA THR A 185 11.85 -12.10 4.40
C THR A 185 10.41 -11.55 4.34
N THR A 186 9.58 -12.01 5.28
CA THR A 186 8.13 -11.90 5.30
C THR A 186 7.55 -10.52 5.31
N LEU A 187 8.28 -9.53 5.82
CA LEU A 187 7.85 -8.14 5.74
C LEU A 187 7.84 -7.60 4.29
N LEU A 188 8.39 -8.35 3.33
CA LEU A 188 8.53 -7.90 1.95
C LEU A 188 7.97 -8.89 0.90
N TYR A 189 7.96 -10.22 1.15
CA TYR A 189 7.72 -11.20 0.07
C TYR A 189 6.65 -12.29 0.32
N CYS A 190 6.07 -12.42 1.52
CA CYS A 190 5.03 -13.44 1.76
C CYS A 190 3.66 -12.99 1.22
N VAL A 191 3.28 -11.74 1.47
CA VAL A 191 2.00 -11.20 1.00
C VAL A 191 2.19 -10.66 -0.42
N LYS A 192 1.63 -11.33 -1.42
CA LYS A 192 1.73 -10.90 -2.84
C LYS A 192 1.34 -9.44 -2.99
N GLU A 193 0.23 -9.05 -2.36
CA GLU A 193 -0.29 -7.68 -2.47
C GLU A 193 0.54 -6.64 -1.72
N ALA A 194 1.53 -7.05 -0.92
CA ALA A 194 2.45 -6.13 -0.24
C ALA A 194 3.67 -5.75 -1.09
N TRP A 195 3.77 -6.22 -2.34
CA TRP A 195 4.88 -5.91 -3.24
C TRP A 195 5.12 -4.41 -3.38
N TYR A 196 4.06 -3.60 -3.48
CA TYR A 196 4.18 -2.15 -3.62
C TYR A 196 4.74 -1.51 -2.34
N LEU A 197 4.45 -2.07 -1.17
CA LEU A 197 4.96 -1.54 0.09
C LEU A 197 6.45 -1.83 0.27
N ALA A 198 6.93 -2.96 -0.26
CA ALA A 198 8.35 -3.25 -0.37
C ALA A 198 9.06 -2.21 -1.26
N VAL A 199 8.49 -1.94 -2.45
CA VAL A 199 9.02 -0.93 -3.37
C VAL A 199 8.98 0.47 -2.74
N ASP A 200 7.89 0.86 -2.10
CA ASP A 200 7.77 2.16 -1.40
C ASP A 200 8.83 2.30 -0.29
N THR A 201 9.19 1.20 0.38
CA THR A 201 10.27 1.21 1.39
C THR A 201 11.64 1.37 0.75
N GLN A 202 11.90 0.73 -0.39
CA GLN A 202 13.14 0.92 -1.17
C GLN A 202 13.24 2.37 -1.67
N LEU A 203 12.17 2.90 -2.24
CA LEU A 203 12.10 4.29 -2.70
C LEU A 203 12.27 5.28 -1.55
N TYR A 204 11.77 4.98 -0.36
CA TYR A 204 11.99 5.80 0.83
C TYR A 204 13.45 5.85 1.27
N ILE A 205 14.14 4.71 1.25
CA ILE A 205 15.58 4.66 1.53
C ILE A 205 16.36 5.46 0.48
N LEU A 206 16.00 5.29 -0.79
CA LEU A 206 16.58 6.07 -1.90
C LEU A 206 16.25 7.56 -1.82
N SER A 207 15.10 7.94 -1.26
CA SER A 207 14.69 9.35 -1.17
C SER A 207 15.70 10.21 -0.42
N SER A 208 16.30 9.68 0.67
CA SER A 208 17.36 10.38 1.41
C SER A 208 18.59 10.65 0.56
N LEU A 209 18.94 9.75 -0.36
CA LEU A 209 20.07 9.90 -1.29
C LEU A 209 19.86 11.10 -2.23
N PHE A 210 18.62 11.39 -2.61
CA PHE A 210 18.29 12.54 -3.47
C PHE A 210 18.07 13.82 -2.67
N LEU A 211 17.45 13.74 -1.49
CA LEU A 211 17.09 14.90 -0.68
C LEU A 211 18.30 15.57 0.00
N ILE A 212 19.31 14.80 0.42
CA ILE A 212 20.51 15.36 1.08
C ILE A 212 21.34 16.23 0.11
N PRO A 213 21.68 15.79 -1.11
CA PRO A 213 22.36 16.65 -2.09
C PRO A 213 21.53 17.85 -2.50
N LEU A 214 20.20 17.73 -2.54
CA LEU A 214 19.31 18.83 -2.89
C LEU A 214 19.38 19.98 -1.88
N LEU A 215 19.49 19.67 -0.58
CA LEU A 215 19.69 20.69 0.46
C LEU A 215 21.12 21.24 0.49
N LYS A 216 22.12 20.36 0.43
CA LYS A 216 23.53 20.78 0.59
C LYS A 216 24.09 21.47 -0.64
N ARG A 217 23.61 21.13 -1.84
CA ARG A 217 24.10 21.65 -3.12
C ARG A 217 22.92 21.90 -4.08
N PRO A 218 22.22 23.04 -3.96
CA PRO A 218 21.00 23.33 -4.73
C PRO A 218 21.22 23.40 -6.25
N ARG A 219 22.46 23.62 -6.72
CA ARG A 219 22.79 23.58 -8.15
C ARG A 219 22.99 22.17 -8.72
N PHE A 220 23.35 21.20 -7.88
CA PHE A 220 23.62 19.82 -8.30
C PHE A 220 22.44 18.88 -8.04
N GLY A 221 21.69 19.10 -6.95
CA GLY A 221 20.48 18.32 -6.64
C GLY A 221 19.51 18.12 -7.80
N PRO A 222 19.03 19.18 -8.49
CA PRO A 222 18.09 19.02 -9.59
C PRO A 222 18.69 18.30 -10.80
N LYS A 223 20.01 18.40 -11.04
CA LYS A 223 20.67 17.66 -12.12
C LYS A 223 20.64 16.15 -11.86
N ILE A 224 20.84 15.75 -10.61
CA ILE A 224 20.77 14.34 -10.20
C ILE A 224 19.35 13.81 -10.38
N LEU A 225 18.34 14.59 -9.99
CA LEU A 225 16.92 14.21 -10.17
C LEU A 225 16.55 14.09 -11.65
N TYR A 226 16.98 15.04 -12.49
CA TYR A 226 16.71 15.00 -13.93
C TYR A 226 17.39 13.80 -14.60
N ALA A 227 18.64 13.50 -14.22
CA ALA A 227 19.34 12.31 -14.70
C ALA A 227 18.62 11.02 -14.28
N ALA A 228 18.19 10.91 -13.01
CA ALA A 228 17.43 9.76 -12.52
C ALA A 228 16.09 9.59 -13.26
N MET A 229 15.39 10.68 -13.58
CA MET A 229 14.16 10.67 -14.37
C MET A 229 14.42 10.14 -15.80
N ILE A 230 15.46 10.62 -16.48
CA ILE A 230 15.82 10.11 -17.83
C ILE A 230 16.17 8.63 -17.79
N ILE A 231 16.94 8.19 -16.79
CA ILE A 231 17.30 6.79 -16.60
C ILE A 231 16.04 5.95 -16.40
N SER A 232 15.10 6.38 -15.56
CA SER A 232 13.84 5.68 -15.32
C SER A 232 12.98 5.56 -16.58
N ILE A 233 12.87 6.63 -17.37
CA ILE A 233 12.09 6.61 -18.62
C ILE A 233 12.74 5.68 -19.64
N THR A 234 14.05 5.81 -19.83
CA THR A 234 14.80 5.00 -20.79
C THR A 234 14.74 3.52 -20.44
N THR A 235 14.93 3.17 -19.17
CA THR A 235 14.86 1.77 -18.70
C THR A 235 13.45 1.19 -18.88
N SER A 236 12.41 1.94 -18.54
CA SER A 236 11.02 1.51 -18.74
C SER A 236 10.71 1.28 -20.22
N PHE A 237 11.15 2.19 -21.09
CA PHE A 237 10.98 2.06 -22.55
C PHE A 237 11.73 0.84 -23.10
N LEU A 238 13.00 0.66 -22.71
CA LEU A 238 13.80 -0.50 -23.12
C LEU A 238 13.15 -1.81 -22.65
N GLN A 239 12.59 -1.83 -21.44
CA GLN A 239 11.95 -3.02 -20.91
C GLN A 239 10.64 -3.35 -21.62
N LEU A 240 9.85 -2.35 -21.99
CA LEU A 240 8.68 -2.52 -22.85
C LEU A 240 9.05 -3.06 -24.23
N TYR A 241 10.11 -2.49 -24.83
CA TYR A 241 10.59 -2.86 -26.14
C TYR A 241 11.14 -4.30 -26.18
N ILE A 242 12.01 -4.67 -25.23
CA ILE A 242 12.64 -5.99 -25.19
C ILE A 242 11.61 -7.08 -24.89
N ASN A 243 10.67 -6.83 -23.99
CA ASN A 243 9.71 -7.85 -23.57
C ASN A 243 8.43 -7.89 -24.44
N ASN A 244 8.31 -7.05 -25.47
CA ASN A 244 7.11 -6.92 -26.31
C ASN A 244 5.82 -6.85 -25.48
N VAL A 245 5.86 -6.16 -24.35
CA VAL A 245 4.72 -6.12 -23.41
C VAL A 245 3.68 -5.15 -23.96
N THR A 246 2.48 -5.67 -24.19
CA THR A 246 1.33 -4.88 -24.60
C THR A 246 0.40 -4.70 -23.41
N PHE A 247 0.17 -3.45 -23.00
CA PHE A 247 -0.79 -3.10 -21.96
C PHE A 247 -2.05 -2.55 -22.60
N GLY A 248 -3.20 -3.20 -22.36
CA GLY A 248 -4.49 -2.77 -22.90
C GLY A 248 -4.73 -3.14 -24.36
N PHE A 249 -5.74 -2.49 -24.94
CA PHE A 249 -6.41 -2.76 -26.22
C PHE A 249 -5.47 -3.36 -27.30
N GLN A 250 -5.63 -4.66 -27.59
CA GLN A 250 -5.11 -5.25 -28.81
C GLN A 250 -6.05 -4.83 -29.93
N ALA A 251 -5.76 -3.70 -30.57
CA ALA A 251 -6.30 -3.45 -31.89
C ALA A 251 -5.66 -4.50 -32.81
N GLU A 252 -6.41 -5.56 -33.13
CA GLU A 252 -6.07 -6.45 -34.24
C GLU A 252 -5.76 -5.54 -35.45
N ARG A 253 -4.50 -5.55 -35.88
CA ARG A 253 -4.12 -5.07 -37.22
C ARG A 253 -4.36 -6.19 -38.21
#